data_AF-A0A2T4I4Z0-F1
#
_entry.id   AF-A0A2T4I4Z0-F1
#
_cell.length_a   1.000
_cell.length_b   1.000
_cell.length_c   1.000
_cell.angle_alpha   90.00
_cell.angle_beta   90.00
_cell.angle_gamma   90.00
#
_symmetry.space_group_name_H-M   'P 1'
#
loop_
_entity.id
_entity.type
_entity.pdbx_description
1 polymer ?
#
loop_
_entity_poly.entity_id
_entity_poly.type
_entity_poly.pdbx_seq_one_letter_code
_entity_poly.pdbx_strand_id
1 'polypeptide(L)'
;MIPNAEKTLKSVIVIGAYLIGIFGLIVGPLSLLTAIAKHAGTTDGRIVHLTPLGDWLVAALMGATFLWSITVGGFAKACLTRQHLQLMWLFLFGLGLLAGLSMMFDQMRGAMAAFAADQHGDNPKFAGFIAFWILMVGYAGKAVWDEPRDRVGKWLEPICERMVSAFGSPHKETSADE
;
A
#
# COMPACT_ATOMS: atom_id res chain seq x y z
N MET A 1 16.06 20.26 28.74
CA MET A 1 15.69 19.58 27.48
C MET A 1 14.18 19.56 27.37
N ILE A 2 13.61 20.11 26.30
CA ILE A 2 12.16 20.20 26.14
C ILE A 2 11.63 18.82 25.72
N PRO A 3 10.79 18.13 26.53
CA PRO A 3 10.34 16.76 26.26
C PRO A 3 9.56 16.59 24.95
N ASN A 4 9.14 17.68 24.30
CA ASN A 4 8.50 17.65 22.99
C ASN A 4 9.50 17.46 21.83
N ALA A 5 10.74 17.94 21.95
CA ALA A 5 11.70 17.87 20.84
C ALA A 5 12.15 16.42 20.54
N GLU A 6 12.31 15.61 21.57
CA GLU A 6 12.69 14.19 21.43
C GLU A 6 11.57 13.36 20.78
N LYS A 7 10.31 13.62 21.16
CA LYS A 7 9.15 12.97 20.54
C LYS A 7 9.03 13.35 19.07
N THR A 8 9.17 14.64 18.74
CA THR A 8 9.14 15.12 17.36
C THR A 8 10.25 14.50 16.52
N LEU A 9 11.49 14.45 17.02
CA LEU A 9 12.61 13.84 16.30
C LEU A 9 12.37 12.35 16.02
N LYS A 10 11.89 11.59 17.01
CA LYS A 10 11.53 10.18 16.84
C LYS A 10 10.45 9.98 15.78
N SER A 11 9.41 10.83 15.78
CA SER A 11 8.36 10.78 14.76
C SER A 11 8.93 11.10 13.36
N VAL A 12 9.79 12.10 13.23
CA VAL A 12 10.42 12.45 11.94
C VAL A 12 11.25 11.28 11.39
N ILE A 13 12.06 10.62 12.22
CA ILE A 13 12.87 9.46 11.80
C ILE A 13 11.98 8.31 11.32
N VAL A 14 10.93 7.99 12.08
CA VAL A 14 9.97 6.93 11.74
C VAL A 14 9.25 7.25 10.41
N ILE A 15 8.81 8.49 10.24
CA ILE A 15 8.16 8.96 9.01
C ILE A 15 9.12 8.86 7.84
N GLY A 16 10.35 9.36 7.99
CA GLY A 16 11.38 9.28 6.97
C GLY A 16 11.67 7.84 6.56
N ALA A 17 11.86 6.94 7.52
CA ALA A 17 12.12 5.52 7.26
C ALA A 17 10.98 4.84 6.50
N TYR A 18 9.73 5.12 6.88
CA TYR A 18 8.57 4.58 6.16
C TYR A 18 8.45 5.16 4.75
N LEU A 19 8.60 6.48 4.59
CA LEU A 19 8.56 7.12 3.27
C LEU A 19 9.64 6.54 2.36
N ILE A 20 10.87 6.37 2.85
CA ILE A 20 11.94 5.71 2.10
C ILE A 20 11.54 4.26 1.74
N GLY A 21 10.95 3.52 2.70
CA GLY A 21 10.48 2.16 2.47
C GLY A 21 9.40 2.05 1.40
N ILE A 22 8.40 2.94 1.43
CA ILE A 22 7.33 3.01 0.42
C ILE A 22 7.85 3.49 -0.92
N PHE A 23 8.67 4.55 -0.96
CA PHE A 23 9.27 5.02 -2.21
C PHE A 23 10.16 3.96 -2.84
N GLY A 24 10.92 3.21 -2.03
CA GLY A 24 11.67 2.04 -2.46
C GLY A 24 10.77 0.95 -3.04
N LEU A 25 9.62 0.67 -2.42
CA LEU A 25 8.64 -0.29 -2.93
C LEU A 25 7.95 0.19 -4.22
N ILE A 26 7.78 1.50 -4.39
CA ILE A 26 7.19 2.09 -5.59
C ILE A 26 8.19 2.07 -6.76
N VAL A 27 9.40 2.58 -6.54
CA VAL A 27 10.37 2.82 -7.63
C VAL A 27 11.23 1.59 -7.92
N GLY A 28 11.64 0.87 -6.87
CA GLY A 28 12.61 -0.21 -6.95
C GLY A 28 12.16 -1.38 -7.84
N PRO A 29 10.99 -2.00 -7.58
CA PRO A 29 10.49 -3.11 -8.38
C PRO A 29 10.31 -2.76 -9.86
N LEU A 30 9.79 -1.58 -10.18
CA LEU A 30 9.61 -1.15 -11.56
C LEU A 30 10.95 -0.91 -12.28
N SER A 31 11.90 -0.30 -11.58
CA SER A 31 13.25 -0.07 -12.12
C SER A 31 13.99 -1.38 -12.39
N LEU A 32 13.90 -2.33 -11.46
CA LEU A 32 14.50 -3.66 -11.60
C LEU A 32 13.83 -4.48 -12.70
N LEU A 33 12.50 -4.44 -12.80
CA LEU A 33 11.75 -5.08 -13.88
C LEU A 33 12.19 -4.55 -15.25
N THR A 34 12.35 -3.23 -15.37
CA THR A 34 12.84 -2.59 -16.60
C THR A 34 14.27 -3.00 -16.92
N ALA A 35 15.14 -3.12 -15.91
CA ALA A 35 16.51 -3.59 -16.09
C ALA A 35 16.57 -5.07 -16.53
N ILE A 36 15.73 -5.92 -15.94
CA ILE A 36 15.60 -7.34 -16.34
C ILE A 36 15.14 -7.44 -17.79
N ALA A 37 14.11 -6.67 -18.19
CA ALA A 37 13.64 -6.64 -19.57
C ALA A 37 14.73 -6.21 -20.56
N LYS A 38 15.57 -5.23 -20.19
CA LYS A 38 16.65 -4.72 -21.04
C LYS A 38 17.87 -5.64 -21.14
N HIS A 39 18.23 -6.33 -20.07
CA HIS A 39 19.50 -7.08 -19.99
C HIS A 39 19.33 -8.60 -20.04
N ALA A 40 18.14 -9.12 -19.73
CA ALA A 40 17.83 -10.55 -19.71
C ALA A 40 16.61 -10.90 -20.57
N GLY A 41 16.20 -9.98 -21.45
CA GLY A 41 15.18 -10.19 -22.46
C GLY A 41 15.67 -9.84 -23.86
N THR A 42 15.06 -10.45 -24.86
CA THR A 42 15.14 -10.03 -26.26
C THR A 42 13.86 -9.30 -26.63
N THR A 43 13.99 -8.22 -27.38
CA THR A 43 12.84 -7.45 -27.89
C THR A 43 12.73 -7.69 -29.38
N ASP A 44 11.62 -8.28 -29.82
CA ASP A 44 11.25 -8.36 -31.23
C ASP A 44 10.08 -7.40 -31.47
N GLY A 45 10.41 -6.19 -31.93
CA GLY A 45 9.45 -5.09 -32.03
C GLY A 45 8.87 -4.67 -30.67
N ARG A 46 7.58 -4.98 -30.44
CA ARG A 46 6.83 -4.65 -29.20
C ARG A 46 6.73 -5.82 -28.22
N ILE A 47 7.33 -6.96 -28.55
CA ILE A 47 7.21 -8.18 -27.77
C ILE A 47 8.47 -8.38 -26.94
N VAL A 48 8.31 -8.54 -25.63
CA VAL A 48 9.41 -8.93 -24.73
C VAL A 48 9.42 -10.45 -24.61
N HIS A 49 10.56 -11.05 -24.92
CA HIS A 49 10.85 -12.45 -24.64
C HIS A 49 11.91 -12.53 -23.56
N LEU A 50 11.60 -13.19 -22.46
CA LEU A 50 12.55 -13.38 -21.37
C LEU A 50 13.42 -14.61 -21.64
N THR A 51 14.71 -14.47 -21.33
CA THR A 51 15.57 -15.65 -21.18
C THR A 51 15.14 -16.46 -19.95
N PRO A 52 15.52 -17.75 -19.82
CA PRO A 52 15.25 -18.54 -18.62
C PRO A 52 15.77 -17.87 -17.33
N LEU A 53 16.90 -17.17 -17.42
CA LEU A 53 17.44 -16.36 -16.32
C LEU A 53 16.54 -15.16 -16.01
N GLY A 54 16.07 -14.46 -17.05
CA GLY A 54 15.13 -13.34 -16.91
C GLY A 54 13.84 -13.75 -16.20
N ASP A 55 13.28 -14.91 -16.53
CA ASP A 55 12.07 -15.44 -15.91
C ASP A 55 12.27 -15.71 -14.40
N TRP A 56 13.40 -16.34 -14.04
CA TRP A 56 13.76 -16.57 -12.64
C TRP A 56 13.98 -15.25 -11.87
N LEU A 57 14.61 -14.26 -12.51
CA LEU A 57 14.81 -12.93 -11.92
C LEU A 57 13.49 -12.19 -11.66
N VAL A 58 12.51 -12.29 -12.57
CA VAL A 58 11.17 -11.72 -12.35
C VAL A 58 10.48 -12.40 -11.17
N ALA A 59 10.54 -13.73 -11.08
CA ALA A 59 9.96 -14.47 -9.95
C ALA A 59 10.63 -14.10 -8.61
N ALA A 60 11.96 -14.01 -8.59
CA ALA A 60 12.71 -13.55 -7.42
C ALA A 60 12.33 -12.11 -7.03
N LEU A 61 12.15 -11.23 -8.02
CA LEU A 61 11.70 -9.86 -7.81
C LEU A 61 10.28 -9.80 -7.23
N MET A 62 9.36 -10.67 -7.67
CA MET A 62 8.02 -10.78 -7.06
C MET A 62 8.12 -11.18 -5.59
N GLY A 63 8.93 -12.20 -5.28
CA GLY A 63 9.16 -12.64 -3.90
C GLY A 63 9.77 -11.54 -3.02
N ALA A 64 10.76 -10.82 -3.54
CA ALA A 64 11.36 -9.68 -2.85
C ALA A 64 10.36 -8.54 -2.61
N THR A 65 9.54 -8.22 -3.62
CA THR A 65 8.49 -7.19 -3.55
C THR A 65 7.43 -7.55 -2.50
N PHE A 66 7.03 -8.83 -2.45
CA PHE A 66 6.13 -9.36 -1.43
C PHE A 66 6.67 -9.16 -0.01
N LEU A 67 7.89 -9.66 0.23
CA LEU A 67 8.54 -9.59 1.54
C LEU A 67 8.74 -8.13 1.96
N TRP A 68 9.18 -7.27 1.05
CA TRP A 68 9.35 -5.85 1.32
C TRP A 68 8.03 -5.15 1.68
N SER A 69 6.94 -5.46 0.98
CA SER A 69 5.60 -4.94 1.30
C SER A 69 5.17 -5.33 2.73
N ILE A 70 5.37 -6.58 3.12
CA ILE A 70 5.11 -7.04 4.49
C ILE A 70 5.97 -6.28 5.49
N THR A 71 7.27 -6.13 5.24
CA THR A 71 8.18 -5.43 6.14
C THR A 71 7.78 -3.97 6.30
N VAL A 72 7.49 -3.26 5.21
CA VAL A 72 7.10 -1.84 5.23
C VAL A 72 5.75 -1.65 5.92
N GLY A 73 4.74 -2.46 5.58
CA GLY A 73 3.42 -2.39 6.22
C GLY A 73 3.46 -2.78 7.70
N GLY A 74 4.21 -3.83 8.06
CA GLY A 74 4.40 -4.27 9.43
C GLY A 74 5.14 -3.25 10.28
N PHE A 75 6.21 -2.65 9.74
CA PHE A 75 6.94 -1.55 10.39
C PHE A 75 6.02 -0.35 10.62
N ALA A 76 5.25 0.06 9.62
CA ALA A 76 4.30 1.17 9.74
C ALA A 76 3.31 0.93 10.86
N LYS A 77 2.67 -0.25 10.89
CA LYS A 77 1.70 -0.61 11.91
C LYS A 77 2.34 -0.63 13.31
N ALA A 78 3.50 -1.28 13.46
CA ALA A 78 4.21 -1.34 14.74
C ALA A 78 4.60 0.05 15.27
N CYS A 79 4.98 0.96 14.38
CA CYS A 79 5.31 2.33 14.71
C CYS A 79 4.08 3.17 15.06
N LEU A 80 3.00 3.08 14.26
CA LEU A 80 1.75 3.82 14.45
C LEU A 80 1.04 3.43 15.76
N THR A 81 1.07 2.15 16.13
CA THR A 81 0.47 1.68 17.38
C THR A 81 1.27 2.11 18.62
N ARG A 82 2.60 2.25 18.51
CA ARG A 82 3.48 2.61 19.65
C ARG A 82 3.68 4.11 19.83
N GLN A 83 3.70 4.87 18.74
CA GLN A 83 3.78 6.31 18.76
C GLN A 83 2.44 6.83 18.28
N HIS A 84 1.58 7.29 19.20
CA HIS A 84 0.35 8.00 18.86
C HIS A 84 0.70 9.26 18.04
N LEU A 85 0.83 9.08 16.73
CA LEU A 85 1.19 10.12 15.79
C LEU A 85 0.02 11.11 15.69
N GLN A 86 0.32 12.40 15.77
CA GLN A 86 -0.68 13.45 15.61
C GLN A 86 -1.26 13.42 14.18
N LEU A 87 -2.51 13.87 14.04
CA LEU A 87 -3.26 13.85 12.78
C LEU A 87 -2.51 14.54 11.61
N MET A 88 -1.78 15.60 11.91
CA MET A 88 -0.95 16.34 10.93
C MET A 88 0.09 15.44 10.24
N TRP A 89 0.72 14.54 10.99
CA TRP A 89 1.72 13.62 10.43
C TRP A 89 1.08 12.52 9.58
N LEU A 90 -0.10 12.04 9.98
CA LEU A 90 -0.91 11.12 9.17
C LEU A 90 -1.34 11.76 7.85
N PHE A 91 -1.69 13.05 7.87
CA PHE A 91 -2.01 13.81 6.66
C PHE A 91 -0.81 13.93 5.71
N LEU A 92 0.38 14.25 6.23
CA LEU A 92 1.61 14.30 5.43
C LEU A 92 1.99 12.93 4.84
N PHE A 93 1.75 11.84 5.57
CA PHE A 93 1.89 10.49 5.01
C PHE A 93 0.95 10.25 3.83
N GLY A 94 -0.33 10.62 3.97
CA GLY A 94 -1.31 10.49 2.91
C GLY A 94 -0.92 11.25 1.65
N LEU A 95 -0.41 12.48 1.80
CA LEU A 95 0.10 13.29 0.68
C LEU A 95 1.31 12.64 0.00
N GLY A 96 2.27 12.12 0.76
CA GLY A 96 3.44 11.42 0.21
C GLY A 96 3.04 10.17 -0.58
N LEU A 97 2.07 9.40 -0.06
CA LEU A 97 1.49 8.25 -0.76
C LEU A 97 0.79 8.65 -2.05
N LEU A 98 -0.02 9.72 -2.02
CA LEU A 98 -0.72 10.23 -3.20
C LEU A 98 0.25 10.73 -4.27
N ALA A 99 1.32 11.42 -3.88
CA ALA A 99 2.36 11.86 -4.80
C ALA A 99 3.12 10.67 -5.41
N GLY A 100 3.42 9.64 -4.61
CA GLY A 100 3.98 8.38 -5.11
C GLY A 100 3.06 7.71 -6.13
N LEU A 101 1.77 7.58 -5.80
CA LEU A 101 0.74 6.99 -6.67
C LEU A 101 0.52 7.79 -7.97
N SER A 102 0.60 9.12 -7.92
CA SER A 102 0.44 9.94 -9.14
C SER A 102 1.57 9.70 -10.13
N MET A 103 2.83 9.61 -9.65
CA MET A 103 3.97 9.24 -10.49
C MET A 103 3.85 7.83 -11.08
N MET A 104 3.08 6.94 -10.42
CA MET A 104 2.85 5.56 -10.90
C MET A 104 1.82 5.49 -12.03
N PHE A 105 0.80 6.36 -12.05
CA PHE A 105 -0.24 6.32 -13.09
C PHE A 105 0.34 6.52 -14.50
N ASP A 106 1.36 7.37 -14.64
CA ASP A 106 2.05 7.58 -15.91
C ASP A 106 2.80 6.33 -16.38
N GLN A 107 3.46 5.61 -15.45
CA GLN A 107 4.15 4.37 -15.77
C GLN A 107 3.18 3.21 -16.06
N MET A 108 2.06 3.13 -15.33
CA MET A 108 0.98 2.18 -15.60
C MET A 108 0.36 2.37 -16.98
N ARG A 109 0.15 3.62 -17.41
CA ARG A 109 -0.38 3.91 -18.75
C ARG A 109 0.53 3.37 -19.85
N GLY A 110 1.85 3.53 -19.68
CA GLY A 110 2.85 2.96 -20.59
C GLY A 110 2.82 1.43 -20.61
N ALA A 111 2.73 0.79 -19.44
CA ALA A 111 2.67 -0.66 -19.34
C ALA A 111 1.39 -1.25 -19.97
N MET A 112 0.21 -0.68 -19.66
CA MET A 112 -1.08 -1.12 -20.21
C MET A 112 -1.15 -1.00 -21.74
N ALA A 113 -0.50 0.00 -22.34
CA ALA A 113 -0.42 0.12 -23.79
C ALA A 113 0.39 -1.03 -24.44
N ALA A 114 1.33 -1.63 -23.71
CA ALA A 114 2.10 -2.79 -24.18
C ALA A 114 1.29 -4.10 -24.12
N PHE A 115 0.31 -4.23 -23.23
CA PHE A 115 -0.59 -5.39 -23.18
C PHE A 115 -1.47 -5.51 -24.42
N ALA A 116 -1.97 -4.38 -24.92
CA ALA A 116 -2.88 -4.35 -26.07
C ALA A 116 -2.16 -4.68 -27.39
N ALA A 117 -0.82 -4.71 -27.38
CA ALA A 117 -0.03 -4.85 -28.59
C ALA A 117 0.17 -6.30 -29.05
N ASP A 118 0.22 -7.31 -28.17
CA ASP A 118 0.32 -8.72 -28.60
C ASP A 118 0.14 -9.77 -27.48
N GLN A 119 -0.43 -10.93 -27.80
CA GLN A 119 -0.71 -12.05 -26.88
C GLN A 119 0.37 -13.17 -26.88
N HIS A 120 1.32 -13.14 -27.83
CA HIS A 120 2.24 -14.27 -28.09
C HIS A 120 3.63 -14.16 -27.42
N GLY A 121 3.88 -13.14 -26.58
CA GLY A 121 5.14 -13.00 -25.82
C GLY A 121 4.97 -13.01 -24.30
N ASP A 122 6.03 -12.70 -23.54
CA ASP A 122 5.99 -12.66 -22.06
C ASP A 122 5.31 -11.39 -21.51
N ASN A 123 4.72 -10.56 -22.37
CA ASN A 123 3.95 -9.36 -21.99
C ASN A 123 2.88 -9.64 -20.91
N PRO A 124 2.13 -10.77 -20.91
CA PRO A 124 1.21 -11.16 -19.84
C PRO A 124 1.89 -11.46 -18.48
N LYS A 125 3.18 -11.78 -18.44
CA LYS A 125 3.92 -11.94 -17.18
C LYS A 125 4.30 -10.58 -16.59
N PHE A 126 4.80 -9.65 -17.41
CA PHE A 126 5.08 -8.27 -16.98
C PHE A 126 3.81 -7.59 -16.46
N ALA A 127 2.73 -7.78 -17.21
CA ALA A 127 1.38 -7.48 -16.82
C ALA A 127 0.96 -7.98 -15.43
N GLY A 128 1.07 -9.30 -15.22
CA GLY A 128 0.76 -9.94 -13.94
C GLY A 128 1.64 -9.41 -12.81
N PHE A 129 2.92 -9.16 -13.09
CA PHE A 129 3.84 -8.51 -12.17
C PHE A 129 3.36 -7.12 -11.77
N ILE A 130 2.97 -6.27 -12.72
CA ILE A 130 2.49 -4.90 -12.43
C ILE A 130 1.22 -4.95 -11.58
N ALA A 131 0.26 -5.81 -11.92
CA ALA A 131 -0.96 -6.00 -11.13
C ALA A 131 -0.63 -6.47 -9.70
N PHE A 132 0.26 -7.45 -9.56
CA PHE A 132 0.75 -7.94 -8.28
C PHE A 132 1.46 -6.83 -7.47
N TRP A 133 2.33 -6.07 -8.10
CA TRP A 133 3.07 -4.98 -7.47
C TRP A 133 2.13 -3.86 -6.99
N ILE A 134 1.09 -3.50 -7.75
CA ILE A 134 0.05 -2.55 -7.32
C ILE A 134 -0.62 -3.05 -6.04
N LEU A 135 -0.98 -4.34 -6.00
CA LEU A 135 -1.56 -4.95 -4.79
C LEU A 135 -0.60 -4.85 -3.60
N MET A 136 0.70 -5.07 -3.82
CA MET A 136 1.71 -4.97 -2.77
C MET A 136 1.93 -3.54 -2.26
N VAL A 137 1.95 -2.55 -3.14
CA VAL A 137 2.01 -1.13 -2.76
C VAL A 137 0.74 -0.73 -1.99
N GLY A 138 -0.43 -1.13 -2.49
CA GLY A 138 -1.71 -0.90 -1.82
C GLY A 138 -1.77 -1.53 -0.43
N TYR A 139 -1.25 -2.76 -0.29
CA TYR A 139 -1.17 -3.46 1.00
C TYR A 139 -0.27 -2.72 2.00
N ALA A 140 0.92 -2.28 1.57
CA ALA A 140 1.83 -1.51 2.43
C ALA A 140 1.29 -0.12 2.79
N GLY A 141 0.59 0.54 1.86
CA GLY A 141 -0.07 1.83 2.09
C GLY A 141 -1.28 1.73 3.00
N LYS A 142 -2.03 0.62 2.94
CA LYS A 142 -3.23 0.39 3.78
C LYS A 142 -2.93 0.51 5.28
N ALA A 143 -1.75 0.07 5.72
CA ALA A 143 -1.36 0.15 7.14
C ALA A 143 -1.41 1.58 7.71
N VAL A 144 -1.16 2.61 6.89
CA VAL A 144 -1.26 4.02 7.28
C VAL A 144 -2.71 4.50 7.33
N TRP A 145 -3.58 3.94 6.49
CA TRP A 145 -4.99 4.29 6.43
C TRP A 145 -5.82 3.65 7.56
N ASP A 146 -5.42 2.44 7.99
CA ASP A 146 -6.12 1.70 9.04
C ASP A 146 -6.10 2.46 10.38
N GLU A 147 -5.01 3.14 10.75
CA GLU A 147 -4.91 3.88 12.02
C GLU A 147 -5.89 5.07 12.17
N PRO A 148 -5.98 6.04 11.22
CA PRO A 148 -7.01 7.07 11.26
C PRO A 148 -8.43 6.48 11.21
N ARG A 149 -8.64 5.42 10.42
CA ARG A 149 -9.93 4.74 10.36
C ARG A 149 -10.33 4.14 11.71
N ASP A 150 -9.40 3.48 12.40
CA ASP A 150 -9.61 2.91 13.73
C ASP A 150 -9.90 3.99 14.77
N ARG A 151 -9.24 5.16 14.67
CA ARG A 151 -9.51 6.30 15.55
C ARG A 151 -10.91 6.88 15.33
N VAL A 152 -11.32 7.04 14.07
CA VAL A 152 -12.69 7.48 13.74
C VAL A 152 -13.71 6.43 14.20
N GLY A 153 -13.43 5.14 14.01
CA GLY A 153 -14.28 4.05 14.52
C GLY A 153 -14.51 4.14 16.02
N LYS A 154 -13.43 4.24 16.80
CA LYS A 154 -13.50 4.40 18.28
C LYS A 154 -14.20 5.70 18.71
N TRP A 155 -14.09 6.77 17.94
CA TRP A 155 -14.80 8.02 18.22
C TRP A 155 -16.30 7.92 17.93
N LEU A 156 -16.68 7.17 16.90
CA LEU A 156 -18.08 6.94 16.50
C LEU A 156 -18.77 5.86 17.35
N GLU A 157 -18.03 4.94 17.95
CA GLU A 157 -18.54 3.83 18.74
C GLU A 157 -19.53 4.26 19.84
N PRO A 158 -19.24 5.27 20.70
CA PRO A 158 -20.19 5.74 21.71
C PRO A 158 -21.44 6.40 21.12
N ILE A 159 -21.32 6.99 19.93
CA ILE A 159 -22.44 7.64 19.23
C ILE A 159 -23.38 6.56 18.67
N CYS A 160 -22.81 5.51 18.09
CA CYS A 160 -23.55 4.34 17.62
C CYS A 160 -24.23 3.59 18.78
N GLU A 161 -23.55 3.36 19.89
CA GLU A 161 -24.13 2.72 21.08
C GLU A 161 -25.33 3.52 21.65
N ARG A 162 -25.24 4.85 21.65
CA ARG A 162 -26.36 5.74 22.05
C ARG A 162 -27.53 5.67 21.08
N MET A 163 -27.28 5.56 19.77
CA MET A 163 -28.35 5.38 18.80
C MET A 163 -29.01 4.01 18.92
N VAL A 164 -28.22 2.94 19.10
CA VAL A 164 -28.75 1.58 19.30
C VAL A 164 -29.56 1.49 20.59
N SER A 165 -29.16 2.14 21.68
CA SER A 165 -29.97 2.17 22.90
C SER A 165 -31.23 3.03 22.78
N ALA A 166 -31.18 4.13 22.03
CA ALA A 166 -32.33 5.01 21.78
C ALA A 166 -33.37 4.40 20.83
N PHE A 167 -32.95 3.59 19.85
CA PHE A 167 -33.83 3.01 18.83
C PHE A 167 -34.05 1.49 19.00
N GLY A 168 -33.26 0.82 19.84
CA GLY A 168 -33.26 -0.63 20.02
C GLY A 168 -34.09 -1.13 21.21
N SER A 169 -35.04 -0.35 21.72
CA SER A 169 -36.08 -0.89 22.59
C SER A 169 -37.34 -1.19 21.78
N PRO A 170 -37.50 -2.40 21.20
CA PRO A 170 -38.80 -2.84 20.77
C PRO A 170 -39.68 -2.96 22.01
N HIS A 171 -40.86 -2.35 21.92
CA HIS A 171 -42.06 -2.59 22.72
C HIS A 171 -41.89 -3.75 23.72
N LYS A 172 -41.86 -3.42 25.02
CA LYS A 172 -42.53 -4.29 25.98
C LYS A 172 -43.98 -4.35 25.52
N GLU A 173 -44.32 -5.41 24.77
CA GLU A 173 -45.70 -5.84 24.64
C GLU A 173 -46.24 -5.95 26.05
N THR A 174 -47.13 -5.02 26.35
CA THR A 174 -48.04 -5.08 27.46
C THR A 174 -48.92 -6.30 27.17
N SER A 175 -48.47 -7.48 27.57
CA SER A 175 -49.38 -8.59 27.80
C SER A 175 -50.21 -8.19 29.00
N ALA A 176 -51.34 -7.58 28.67
CA ALA A 176 -52.44 -7.37 29.56
C ALA A 176 -52.85 -8.71 30.17
N ASP A 177 -53.01 -8.68 31.48
CA ASP A 177 -54.01 -9.40 32.27
C ASP A 177 -54.84 -10.45 31.49
N GLU A 178 -54.62 -11.72 31.79
CA GLU A 178 -55.69 -12.68 32.12
C GLU A 178 -55.23 -13.61 33.26
#